data_AF-A0A7Y8WXD1-F1
#
_entry.id   AF-A0A7Y8WXD1-F1
#
_cell.length_a   1.000
_cell.length_b   1.000
_cell.length_c   1.000
_cell.angle_alpha   90.00
_cell.angle_beta   90.00
_cell.angle_gamma   90.00
#
_symmetry.space_group_name_H-M   'P 1'
#
loop_
_entity.id
_entity.type
_entity.pdbx_description
1 polymer ?
#
loop_
_entity_poly.entity_id
_entity_poly.type
_entity_poly.pdbx_seq_one_letter_code
_entity_poly.pdbx_strand_id
1 'polypeptide(L)'
;MPEQLAGASAAVPAPARGSLLFAGFNSVQLAVLFGGYDKVLRSTGLTYSEYARQGFWQLLWVTLLTLAVIALALRWAPRSGAADRRLVRGVLGTLCALTLVVVASALRRMDLYVDAYGLTRLRVSVAAMELWLGLVIVLIMAAGVFGARWLPRAVVGSAAAATLAFGLMSPDAVVAEKNTVRFSETGKIDLAYFRFLSADAVPALDRLPEPQRSCALRGINDELARAGQVPWYGMSLDGYRARKILDDRPVTVPYQVCHRLGAFGSRSE
;
A
#
# COMPACT_ATOMS: atom_id res chain seq x y z
N MET A 1 19.23 -23.93 69.18
CA MET A 1 20.44 -24.36 68.44
C MET A 1 19.98 -25.25 67.29
N PRO A 2 20.54 -25.12 66.08
CA PRO A 2 19.94 -24.26 65.05
C PRO A 2 19.72 -24.98 63.69
N GLU A 3 19.33 -24.18 62.68
CA GLU A 3 19.66 -24.34 61.25
C GLU A 3 18.80 -25.23 60.35
N GLN A 4 17.96 -24.60 59.51
CA GLN A 4 18.07 -24.58 58.02
C GLN A 4 16.72 -24.29 57.35
N LEU A 5 16.46 -23.03 57.02
CA LEU A 5 15.47 -22.63 56.00
C LEU A 5 15.97 -21.36 55.32
N ALA A 6 16.71 -21.49 54.22
CA ALA A 6 16.88 -20.42 53.22
C ALA A 6 17.54 -20.98 51.94
N GLY A 7 16.87 -21.91 51.27
CA GLY A 7 17.18 -22.24 49.87
C GLY A 7 16.64 -21.11 48.99
N ALA A 8 17.53 -20.27 48.51
CA ALA A 8 17.25 -19.10 47.68
C ALA A 8 16.40 -19.47 46.45
N SER A 9 15.14 -19.00 46.44
CA SER A 9 14.42 -18.85 45.18
C SER A 9 15.03 -17.64 44.48
N ALA A 10 15.72 -17.89 43.36
CA ALA A 10 16.25 -16.83 42.52
C ALA A 10 15.06 -16.04 41.94
N ALA A 11 14.66 -14.99 42.66
CA ALA A 11 13.68 -14.03 42.21
C ALA A 11 14.30 -13.26 41.04
N VAL A 12 13.91 -13.66 39.82
CA VAL A 12 14.28 -12.94 38.60
C VAL A 12 13.76 -11.49 38.72
N PRO A 13 14.63 -10.47 38.56
CA PRO A 13 14.23 -9.08 38.74
C PRO A 13 13.12 -8.70 37.74
N ALA A 14 12.09 -7.98 38.23
CA ALA A 14 10.91 -7.57 37.47
C ALA A 14 11.15 -6.93 36.09
N PRO A 15 12.23 -6.15 35.81
CA PRO A 15 12.49 -5.65 34.45
C PRO A 15 12.84 -6.75 33.43
N ALA A 16 13.35 -7.92 33.85
CA ALA A 16 13.80 -8.96 32.93
C ALA A 16 12.65 -9.77 32.32
N ARG A 17 11.49 -9.85 32.98
CA ARG A 17 10.34 -10.64 32.52
C ARG A 17 9.57 -9.98 31.37
N GLY A 18 9.49 -8.64 31.36
CA GLY A 18 8.91 -7.89 30.24
C GLY A 18 9.72 -8.02 28.95
N SER A 19 11.05 -8.07 29.07
CA SER A 19 11.97 -8.23 27.94
C SER A 19 11.89 -9.60 27.27
N LEU A 20 11.61 -10.68 28.03
CA LEU A 20 11.43 -12.03 27.48
C LEU A 20 10.14 -12.19 26.68
N LEU A 21 9.02 -11.64 27.19
CA LEU A 21 7.76 -11.60 26.46
C LEU A 21 7.87 -10.73 25.20
N PHE A 22 8.54 -9.59 25.32
CA PHE A 22 8.81 -8.70 24.20
C PHE A 22 9.74 -9.32 23.15
N ALA A 23 10.79 -10.04 23.57
CA ALA A 23 11.69 -10.78 22.67
C ALA A 23 10.96 -11.94 21.98
N GLY A 24 10.18 -12.74 22.70
CA GLY A 24 9.36 -13.81 22.13
C GLY A 24 8.35 -13.28 21.12
N PHE A 25 7.73 -12.14 21.43
CA PHE A 25 6.83 -11.44 20.53
C PHE A 25 7.52 -10.94 19.24
N ASN A 26 8.71 -10.34 19.35
CA ASN A 26 9.51 -9.93 18.19
C ASN A 26 9.93 -11.13 17.32
N SER A 27 10.27 -12.27 17.93
CA SER A 27 10.62 -13.50 17.20
C SER A 27 9.45 -14.05 16.39
N VAL A 28 8.23 -14.02 16.93
CA VAL A 28 7.02 -14.45 16.19
C VAL A 28 6.73 -13.51 15.01
N GLN A 29 6.91 -12.20 15.19
CA GLN A 29 6.74 -11.22 14.10
C GLN A 29 7.82 -11.36 13.02
N LEU A 30 9.08 -11.63 13.41
CA LEU A 30 10.16 -11.94 12.48
C LEU A 30 9.91 -13.25 11.74
N ALA A 31 9.37 -14.28 12.39
CA ALA A 31 9.01 -15.54 11.73
C ALA A 31 7.87 -15.37 10.71
N VAL A 32 6.92 -14.46 10.97
CA VAL A 32 5.88 -14.08 10.00
C VAL A 32 6.49 -13.26 8.85
N LEU A 33 7.41 -12.34 9.13
CA LEU A 33 8.13 -11.50 8.16
C LEU A 33 9.17 -12.26 7.33
N PHE A 34 9.70 -13.38 7.82
CA PHE A 34 10.65 -14.26 7.12
C PHE A 34 10.02 -15.59 6.73
N GLY A 35 8.68 -15.69 6.80
CA GLY A 35 7.87 -16.83 6.38
C GLY A 35 7.88 -17.04 4.87
N GLY A 36 9.07 -17.22 4.30
CA GLY A 36 9.33 -18.02 3.11
C GLY A 36 8.65 -17.57 1.82
N TYR A 37 8.63 -16.27 1.53
CA TYR A 37 8.02 -15.69 0.32
C TYR A 37 8.66 -16.17 -1.00
N ASP A 38 9.99 -16.26 -1.07
CA ASP A 38 10.70 -16.50 -2.34
C ASP A 38 11.02 -17.97 -2.65
N LYS A 39 11.04 -18.84 -1.62
CA LYS A 39 11.45 -20.24 -1.80
C LYS A 39 10.31 -21.16 -2.25
N VAL A 40 9.06 -20.78 -1.99
CA VAL A 40 7.88 -21.61 -2.24
C VAL A 40 7.29 -21.35 -3.64
N LEU A 41 7.23 -20.09 -4.09
CA LEU A 41 6.65 -19.75 -5.41
C LEU A 41 7.43 -20.36 -6.60
N ARG A 42 8.75 -20.52 -6.48
CA ARG A 42 9.56 -21.21 -7.49
C ARG A 42 9.52 -22.73 -7.39
N SER A 43 9.05 -23.31 -6.28
CA SER A 43 9.13 -24.76 -6.04
C SER A 43 7.79 -25.50 -5.95
N THR A 44 6.63 -24.83 -5.83
CA THR A 44 5.36 -25.53 -5.51
C THR A 44 4.19 -25.36 -6.47
N GLY A 45 4.22 -24.42 -7.43
CA GLY A 45 3.15 -24.29 -8.43
C GLY A 45 1.74 -24.00 -7.87
N LEU A 46 1.66 -23.31 -6.73
CA LEU A 46 0.39 -23.00 -6.06
C LEU A 46 -0.43 -21.94 -6.80
N THR A 47 -1.77 -22.05 -6.72
CA THR A 47 -2.70 -21.08 -7.33
C THR A 47 -2.94 -19.86 -6.44
N TYR A 48 -3.16 -18.68 -7.04
CA TYR A 48 -3.35 -17.38 -6.34
C TYR A 48 -4.43 -17.40 -5.24
N SER A 49 -5.45 -18.25 -5.37
CA SER A 49 -6.55 -18.42 -4.41
C SER A 49 -6.14 -19.13 -3.12
N GLU A 50 -5.18 -20.07 -3.17
CA GLU A 50 -4.63 -20.75 -1.99
C GLU A 50 -3.71 -19.81 -1.20
N TYR A 51 -2.99 -18.93 -1.90
CA TYR A 51 -2.19 -17.88 -1.28
C TYR A 51 -3.05 -16.83 -0.56
N ALA A 52 -4.19 -16.43 -1.16
CA ALA A 52 -5.14 -15.52 -0.53
C ALA A 52 -5.70 -16.07 0.81
N ARG A 53 -5.86 -17.39 0.92
CA ARG A 53 -6.26 -18.09 2.16
C ARG A 53 -5.17 -18.13 3.23
N GLN A 54 -3.88 -18.19 2.87
CA GLN A 54 -2.79 -18.11 3.85
C GLN A 54 -2.65 -16.71 4.48
N GLY A 55 -2.82 -15.65 3.69
CA GLY A 55 -2.77 -14.26 4.20
C GLY A 55 -3.86 -13.94 5.22
N PHE A 56 -5.04 -14.55 5.08
CA PHE A 56 -6.12 -14.44 6.06
C PHE A 56 -5.71 -14.99 7.43
N TRP A 57 -5.09 -16.17 7.46
CA TRP A 57 -4.61 -16.77 8.71
C TRP A 57 -3.49 -15.95 9.36
N GLN A 58 -2.59 -15.37 8.57
CA GLN A 58 -1.55 -14.47 9.09
C GLN A 58 -2.14 -13.23 9.76
N LEU A 59 -3.09 -12.55 9.12
CA LEU A 59 -3.79 -11.40 9.70
C LEU A 59 -4.59 -11.78 10.94
N LEU A 60 -5.22 -12.96 10.94
CA LEU A 60 -5.94 -13.49 12.09
C LEU A 60 -5.00 -13.74 13.28
N TRP A 61 -3.83 -14.34 13.05
CA TRP A 61 -2.81 -14.52 14.08
C TRP A 61 -2.23 -13.20 14.58
N VAL A 62 -1.95 -12.24 13.69
CA VAL A 62 -1.50 -10.88 14.07
C VAL A 62 -2.55 -10.19 14.95
N THR A 63 -3.82 -10.30 14.61
CA THR A 63 -4.93 -9.72 15.37
C THR A 63 -5.04 -10.39 16.75
N LEU A 64 -5.01 -11.73 16.81
CA LEU A 64 -5.04 -12.48 18.07
C LEU A 64 -3.83 -12.15 18.97
N LEU A 65 -2.64 -12.06 18.40
CA LEU A 65 -1.42 -11.69 19.13
C LEU A 65 -1.47 -10.24 19.62
N THR A 66 -2.01 -9.31 18.83
CA THR A 66 -2.21 -7.92 19.24
C THR A 66 -3.18 -7.84 20.42
N LEU A 67 -4.31 -8.56 20.35
CA LEU A 67 -5.27 -8.66 21.45
C LEU A 67 -4.65 -9.29 22.70
N ALA A 68 -3.84 -10.35 22.55
CA ALA A 68 -3.14 -10.99 23.66
C ALA A 68 -2.15 -10.04 24.33
N VAL A 69 -1.38 -9.26 23.56
CA VAL A 69 -0.44 -8.25 24.09
C VAL A 69 -1.18 -7.13 24.81
N ILE A 70 -2.27 -6.61 24.23
CA ILE A 70 -3.12 -5.61 24.89
C ILE A 70 -3.69 -6.17 26.20
N ALA A 71 -4.21 -7.40 26.18
CA ALA A 71 -4.74 -8.06 27.36
C ALA A 71 -3.65 -8.23 28.44
N LEU A 72 -2.46 -8.68 28.08
CA LEU A 72 -1.34 -8.88 29.01
C LEU A 72 -0.82 -7.55 29.58
N ALA A 73 -0.74 -6.50 28.75
CA ALA A 73 -0.37 -5.16 29.18
C ALA A 73 -1.40 -4.58 30.15
N LEU A 74 -2.70 -4.76 29.89
CA LEU A 74 -3.78 -4.33 30.79
C LEU A 74 -3.80 -5.14 32.10
N ARG A 75 -3.48 -6.44 32.04
CA ARG A 75 -3.50 -7.33 33.21
C ARG A 75 -2.31 -7.09 34.14
N TRP A 76 -1.17 -6.66 33.61
CA TRP A 76 0.10 -6.55 34.35
C TRP A 76 0.62 -5.11 34.47
N ALA A 77 -0.22 -4.08 34.29
CA ALA A 77 0.14 -2.70 34.56
C ALA A 77 -0.03 -2.36 36.06
N PRO A 78 1.04 -2.30 36.87
CA PRO A 78 0.98 -1.74 38.22
C PRO A 78 0.82 -0.23 38.14
N ARG A 79 -0.37 0.25 38.51
CA ARG A 79 -0.70 1.67 38.57
C ARG A 79 0.22 2.37 39.57
N SER A 80 0.97 3.38 39.09
CA SER A 80 1.81 4.36 39.80
C SER A 80 3.33 4.07 39.85
N GLY A 81 4.08 4.62 38.87
CA GLY A 81 5.54 4.73 38.95
C GLY A 81 6.24 5.13 37.62
N ALA A 82 7.49 5.61 37.69
CA ALA A 82 8.30 5.92 36.51
C ALA A 82 8.61 4.68 35.64
N ALA A 83 8.59 3.48 36.23
CA ALA A 83 8.67 2.21 35.52
C ALA A 83 7.41 1.92 34.69
N ASP A 84 6.25 2.35 35.16
CA ASP A 84 4.96 2.19 34.47
C ASP A 84 4.91 3.04 33.18
N ARG A 85 5.47 4.27 33.22
CA ARG A 85 5.68 5.09 32.00
C ARG A 85 6.61 4.43 30.98
N ARG A 86 7.63 3.69 31.42
CA ARG A 86 8.54 2.96 30.50
C ARG A 86 7.82 1.76 29.89
N LEU A 87 7.04 1.01 30.67
CA LEU A 87 6.20 -0.08 30.18
C LEU A 87 5.17 0.41 29.18
N VAL A 88 4.42 1.46 29.48
CA VAL A 88 3.44 2.05 28.56
C VAL A 88 4.09 2.51 27.26
N ARG A 89 5.26 3.17 27.33
CA ARG A 89 6.02 3.55 26.11
C ARG A 89 6.54 2.34 25.34
N GLY A 90 6.98 1.30 26.04
CA GLY A 90 7.40 0.04 25.42
C GLY A 90 6.25 -0.61 24.67
N VAL A 91 5.09 -0.77 25.31
CA VAL A 91 3.88 -1.32 24.69
C VAL A 91 3.42 -0.47 23.51
N LEU A 92 3.37 0.85 23.64
CA LEU A 92 2.95 1.74 22.55
C LEU A 92 3.92 1.71 21.36
N GLY A 93 5.24 1.75 21.64
CA GLY A 93 6.27 1.66 20.60
C GLY A 93 6.26 0.31 19.89
N THR A 94 6.01 -0.76 20.63
CA THR A 94 5.80 -2.11 20.08
C THR A 94 4.61 -2.08 19.12
N LEU A 95 3.44 -1.66 19.60
CA LEU A 95 2.22 -1.60 18.79
C LEU A 95 2.43 -0.78 17.51
N CYS A 96 3.12 0.36 17.58
CA CYS A 96 3.47 1.16 16.41
C CYS A 96 4.38 0.39 15.43
N ALA A 97 5.44 -0.25 15.92
CA ALA A 97 6.34 -1.04 15.07
C ALA A 97 5.58 -2.18 14.36
N LEU A 98 4.61 -2.81 15.03
CA LEU A 98 3.77 -3.84 14.42
C LEU A 98 2.86 -3.31 13.33
N THR A 99 2.24 -2.15 13.58
CA THR A 99 1.38 -1.55 12.57
C THR A 99 2.19 -1.20 11.32
N LEU A 100 3.47 -0.79 11.46
CA LEU A 100 4.37 -0.62 10.33
C LEU A 100 4.68 -1.92 9.59
N VAL A 101 4.85 -3.05 10.30
CA VAL A 101 5.01 -4.37 9.67
C VAL A 101 3.76 -4.76 8.88
N VAL A 102 2.56 -4.50 9.41
CA VAL A 102 1.30 -4.74 8.69
C VAL A 102 1.21 -3.88 7.43
N VAL A 103 1.55 -2.59 7.51
CA VAL A 103 1.61 -1.70 6.35
C VAL A 103 2.61 -2.21 5.31
N ALA A 104 3.81 -2.63 5.73
CA ALA A 104 4.81 -3.20 4.83
C ALA A 104 4.31 -4.50 4.14
N SER A 105 3.60 -5.35 4.87
CA SER A 105 2.99 -6.57 4.33
C SER A 105 1.89 -6.26 3.30
N ALA A 106 1.03 -5.27 3.59
CA ALA A 106 -0.01 -4.82 2.67
C ALA A 106 0.58 -4.26 1.37
N LEU A 107 1.61 -3.40 1.47
CA LEU A 107 2.32 -2.85 0.31
C LEU A 107 3.01 -3.94 -0.53
N ARG A 108 3.68 -4.91 0.11
CA ARG A 108 4.29 -6.07 -0.59
C ARG A 108 3.25 -6.91 -1.32
N ARG A 109 2.09 -7.15 -0.70
CA ARG A 109 0.99 -7.87 -1.33
C ARG A 109 0.41 -7.08 -2.50
N MET A 110 0.28 -5.76 -2.35
CA MET A 110 -0.17 -4.88 -3.43
C MET A 110 0.80 -4.90 -4.62
N ASP A 111 2.12 -4.90 -4.38
CA ASP A 111 3.15 -4.96 -5.41
C ASP A 111 3.03 -6.25 -6.26
N LEU A 112 2.89 -7.40 -5.59
CA LEU A 112 2.65 -8.68 -6.27
C LEU A 112 1.35 -8.71 -7.08
N TYR A 113 0.29 -8.07 -6.58
CA TYR A 113 -0.97 -7.92 -7.33
C TYR A 113 -0.80 -7.01 -8.54
N VAL A 114 0.01 -5.96 -8.44
CA VAL A 114 0.34 -5.05 -9.55
C VAL A 114 1.18 -5.76 -10.60
N ASP A 115 2.14 -6.60 -10.22
CA ASP A 115 2.93 -7.40 -11.16
C ASP A 115 2.03 -8.35 -11.97
N ALA A 116 1.07 -8.98 -11.31
CA ALA A 116 0.14 -9.92 -11.91
C ALA A 116 -0.93 -9.27 -12.80
N TYR A 117 -1.53 -8.17 -12.35
CA TYR A 117 -2.73 -7.59 -12.95
C TYR A 117 -2.55 -6.16 -13.50
N GLY A 118 -1.36 -5.55 -13.38
CA GLY A 118 -1.10 -4.17 -13.78
C GLY A 118 -1.46 -3.14 -12.70
N LEU A 119 -1.07 -1.88 -12.90
CA LEU A 119 -1.37 -0.81 -11.95
C LEU A 119 -2.76 -0.21 -12.23
N THR A 120 -3.50 0.18 -11.19
CA THR A 120 -4.76 0.92 -11.31
C THR A 120 -4.80 2.11 -10.36
N ARG A 121 -5.64 3.10 -10.65
CA ARG A 121 -5.86 4.28 -9.80
C ARG A 121 -6.23 3.88 -8.38
N LEU A 122 -7.11 2.88 -8.21
CA LEU A 122 -7.51 2.39 -6.88
C LEU A 122 -6.31 1.84 -6.11
N ARG A 123 -5.46 1.02 -6.74
CA ARG A 123 -4.27 0.44 -6.09
C ARG A 123 -3.27 1.51 -5.70
N VAL A 124 -3.07 2.54 -6.53
CA VAL A 124 -2.20 3.69 -6.23
C VAL A 124 -2.75 4.51 -5.07
N SER A 125 -4.06 4.81 -5.06
CA SER A 125 -4.70 5.55 -3.96
C SER A 125 -4.61 4.79 -2.63
N VAL A 126 -4.86 3.47 -2.65
CA VAL A 126 -4.74 2.63 -1.45
C VAL A 126 -3.30 2.61 -0.95
N ALA A 127 -2.31 2.38 -1.82
CA ALA A 127 -0.90 2.39 -1.43
C ALA A 127 -0.45 3.76 -0.89
N ALA A 128 -0.90 4.86 -1.49
CA ALA A 128 -0.59 6.20 -1.01
C ALA A 128 -1.19 6.46 0.39
N MET A 129 -2.43 6.03 0.63
CA MET A 129 -3.06 6.11 1.94
C MET A 129 -2.33 5.25 2.98
N GLU A 130 -1.96 4.02 2.63
CA GLU A 130 -1.19 3.12 3.51
C GLU A 130 0.18 3.72 3.87
N LEU A 131 0.88 4.30 2.90
CA LEU A 131 2.15 5.00 3.15
C LEU A 131 1.97 6.21 4.07
N TRP A 132 0.90 6.98 3.88
CA TRP A 132 0.59 8.11 4.77
C TRP A 132 0.25 7.64 6.20
N LEU A 133 -0.53 6.56 6.35
CA LEU A 133 -0.78 5.95 7.66
C LEU A 133 0.51 5.46 8.32
N GLY A 134 1.40 4.83 7.55
CA GLY A 134 2.76 4.48 7.99
C GLY A 134 3.53 5.69 8.52
N LEU A 135 3.50 6.80 7.78
CA LEU A 135 4.12 8.06 8.22
C LEU A 135 3.50 8.59 9.51
N VAL A 136 2.17 8.55 9.66
CA VAL A 136 1.48 8.97 10.89
C VAL A 136 1.96 8.12 12.08
N ILE A 137 2.11 6.81 11.91
CA ILE A 137 2.64 5.92 12.96
C ILE A 137 4.08 6.31 13.33
N VAL A 138 4.93 6.63 12.35
CA VAL A 138 6.29 7.14 12.61
C VAL A 138 6.26 8.47 13.37
N LEU A 139 5.36 9.38 13.02
CA LEU A 139 5.18 10.64 13.75
C LEU A 139 4.72 10.42 15.19
N ILE A 140 3.82 9.45 15.43
CA ILE A 140 3.38 9.06 16.78
C ILE A 140 4.56 8.51 17.60
N MET A 141 5.42 7.68 16.99
CA MET A 141 6.64 7.20 17.66
C MET A 141 7.58 8.36 18.01
N ALA A 142 7.78 9.31 17.08
CA ALA A 142 8.60 10.49 17.32
C ALA A 142 8.02 11.38 18.45
N ALA A 143 6.70 11.56 18.47
CA ALA A 143 6.01 12.29 19.55
C ALA A 143 6.19 11.64 20.92
N GLY A 144 6.35 10.31 20.98
CA GLY A 144 6.67 9.58 22.22
C GLY A 144 8.04 9.93 22.82
N VAL A 145 8.99 10.38 21.99
CA VAL A 145 10.36 10.75 22.37
C VAL A 145 10.50 12.25 22.61
N PHE A 146 9.99 13.07 21.67
CA PHE A 146 10.22 14.51 21.65
C PHE A 146 9.03 15.35 22.15
N GLY A 147 7.90 14.71 22.44
CA GLY A 147 6.68 15.33 22.96
C GLY A 147 5.56 15.49 21.91
N ALA A 148 4.31 15.35 22.35
CA ALA A 148 3.15 15.27 21.46
C ALA A 148 2.57 16.61 21.00
N ARG A 149 3.10 17.75 21.44
CA ARG A 149 2.49 19.08 21.14
C ARG A 149 2.53 19.46 19.66
N TRP A 150 3.53 18.96 18.91
CA TRP A 150 3.62 19.24 17.47
C TRP A 150 2.77 18.27 16.65
N LEU A 151 2.44 17.10 17.21
CA LEU A 151 1.94 15.95 16.46
C LEU A 151 0.69 16.30 15.63
N PRO A 152 -0.33 17.02 16.16
CA PRO A 152 -1.49 17.38 15.35
C PRO A 152 -1.12 18.26 14.14
N ARG A 153 -0.22 19.23 14.32
CA ARG A 153 0.23 20.11 13.22
C ARG A 153 1.04 19.33 12.18
N ALA A 154 1.90 18.41 12.60
CA ALA A 154 2.67 17.58 11.67
C ALA A 154 1.79 16.60 10.90
N VAL A 155 0.77 16.00 11.53
CA VAL A 155 -0.17 15.10 10.85
C VAL A 155 -1.01 15.86 9.82
N VAL A 156 -1.52 17.05 10.16
CA VAL A 156 -2.26 17.88 9.21
C VAL A 156 -1.35 18.37 8.07
N GLY A 157 -0.14 18.82 8.40
CA GLY A 157 0.85 19.24 7.41
C GLY A 157 1.26 18.10 6.46
N SER A 158 1.45 16.88 6.98
CA SER A 158 1.78 15.72 6.16
C SER A 158 0.61 15.26 5.30
N ALA A 159 -0.64 15.36 5.78
CA ALA A 159 -1.83 15.07 4.98
C ALA A 159 -2.00 16.06 3.82
N ALA A 160 -1.79 17.35 4.08
CA ALA A 160 -1.80 18.38 3.05
C ALA A 160 -0.69 18.15 2.02
N ALA A 161 0.54 17.89 2.48
CA ALA A 161 1.67 17.58 1.61
C ALA A 161 1.44 16.31 0.77
N ALA A 162 0.90 15.25 1.37
CA ALA A 162 0.58 14.00 0.67
C ALA A 162 -0.50 14.21 -0.39
N THR A 163 -1.57 14.95 -0.07
CA THR A 163 -2.63 15.30 -1.02
C THR A 163 -2.09 16.12 -2.19
N LEU A 164 -1.26 17.13 -1.90
CA LEU A 164 -0.61 17.95 -2.93
C LEU A 164 0.31 17.10 -3.81
N ALA A 165 1.16 16.27 -3.21
CA ALA A 165 2.04 15.37 -3.94
C ALA A 165 1.25 14.39 -4.83
N PHE A 166 0.15 13.83 -4.31
CA PHE A 166 -0.71 12.93 -5.05
C PHE A 166 -1.39 13.61 -6.25
N GLY A 167 -1.86 14.85 -6.08
CA GLY A 167 -2.43 15.64 -7.18
C GLY A 167 -1.39 16.05 -8.22
N LEU A 168 -0.20 16.46 -7.80
CA LEU A 168 0.89 16.91 -8.69
C LEU A 168 1.53 15.77 -9.48
N MET A 169 1.53 14.55 -8.94
CA MET A 169 2.13 13.38 -9.58
C MET A 169 1.25 12.80 -10.72
N SER A 170 0.01 13.29 -10.90
CA SER A 170 -0.95 12.80 -11.89
C SER A 170 -1.10 11.26 -11.88
N PRO A 171 -1.91 10.70 -10.96
CA PRO A 171 -1.94 9.25 -10.71
C PRO A 171 -2.28 8.43 -11.95
N ASP A 172 -3.06 8.97 -12.89
CA ASP A 172 -3.42 8.31 -14.14
C ASP A 172 -2.25 8.26 -15.13
N ALA A 173 -1.40 9.29 -15.16
CA ALA A 173 -0.16 9.27 -15.94
C ALA A 173 0.80 8.19 -15.43
N VAL A 174 0.98 8.07 -14.10
CA VAL A 174 1.81 7.01 -13.49
C VAL A 174 1.26 5.62 -13.80
N VAL A 175 -0.07 5.47 -13.72
CA VAL A 175 -0.76 4.22 -14.05
C VAL A 175 -0.54 3.85 -15.52
N ALA A 176 -0.72 4.79 -16.45
CA ALA A 176 -0.50 4.55 -17.86
C ALA A 176 0.96 4.18 -18.14
N GLU A 177 1.92 4.94 -17.60
CA GLU A 177 3.35 4.70 -17.82
C GLU A 177 3.78 3.31 -17.34
N LYS A 178 3.48 2.94 -16.09
CA LYS A 178 3.82 1.60 -15.57
C LYS A 178 3.21 0.48 -16.39
N ASN A 179 1.96 0.61 -16.83
CA ASN A 179 1.33 -0.43 -17.63
C ASN A 179 1.88 -0.49 -19.07
N THR A 180 2.27 0.63 -19.67
CA THR A 180 2.92 0.63 -20.99
C THR A 180 4.30 -0.02 -20.97
N VAL A 181 5.09 0.22 -19.91
CA VAL A 181 6.38 -0.45 -19.70
C VAL A 181 6.16 -1.95 -19.51
N ARG A 182 5.25 -2.35 -18.63
CA ARG A 182 4.91 -3.78 -18.43
C ARG A 182 4.40 -4.46 -19.70
N PHE A 183 3.68 -3.74 -20.56
CA PHE A 183 3.25 -4.28 -21.85
C PHE A 183 4.44 -4.62 -22.75
N SER A 184 5.50 -3.81 -22.76
CA SER A 184 6.72 -4.11 -23.53
C SER A 184 7.42 -5.39 -23.07
N GLU A 185 7.29 -5.75 -21.80
CA GLU A 185 7.90 -6.96 -21.21
C GLU A 185 7.01 -8.20 -21.31
N THR A 186 5.70 -8.05 -21.11
CA THR A 186 4.76 -9.17 -20.94
C THR A 186 3.79 -9.36 -22.10
N GLY A 187 3.61 -8.35 -22.96
CA GLY A 187 2.60 -8.31 -24.02
C GLY A 187 1.15 -8.25 -23.52
N LYS A 188 0.91 -8.14 -22.21
CA LYS A 188 -0.43 -8.15 -21.60
C LYS A 188 -0.85 -6.75 -21.14
N ILE A 189 -2.05 -6.33 -21.52
CA ILE A 189 -2.58 -5.01 -21.17
C ILE A 189 -4.11 -5.04 -21.08
N ASP A 190 -4.68 -4.38 -20.08
CA ASP A 190 -6.14 -4.25 -19.91
C ASP A 190 -6.61 -2.96 -20.61
N LEU A 191 -7.01 -3.10 -21.87
CA LEU A 191 -7.50 -1.98 -22.68
C LEU A 191 -8.85 -1.43 -22.17
N ALA A 192 -9.68 -2.27 -21.53
CA ALA A 192 -10.97 -1.86 -20.99
C ALA A 192 -10.83 -0.95 -19.77
N TYR A 193 -9.70 -0.99 -19.09
CA TYR A 193 -9.43 -0.09 -17.97
C TYR A 193 -9.07 1.33 -18.43
N PHE A 194 -8.30 1.49 -19.51
CA PHE A 194 -7.74 2.79 -19.91
C PHE A 194 -8.75 3.79 -20.47
N ARG A 195 -9.90 3.32 -20.97
CA ARG A 195 -10.99 4.21 -21.40
C ARG A 195 -11.54 5.11 -20.28
N PHE A 196 -11.23 4.80 -19.01
CA PHE A 196 -11.68 5.56 -17.83
C PHE A 196 -10.57 6.42 -17.22
N LEU A 197 -9.38 6.43 -17.82
CA LEU A 197 -8.29 7.33 -17.42
C LEU A 197 -8.51 8.74 -17.95
N SER A 198 -7.92 9.72 -17.28
CA SER A 198 -7.99 11.11 -17.66
C SER A 198 -7.01 11.47 -18.79
N ALA A 199 -7.08 12.72 -19.27
CA ALA A 199 -6.26 13.20 -20.39
C ALA A 199 -4.74 13.16 -20.12
N ASP A 200 -4.32 13.17 -18.86
CA ASP A 200 -2.91 13.06 -18.44
C ASP A 200 -2.27 11.69 -18.79
N ALA A 201 -3.08 10.65 -19.01
CA ALA A 201 -2.61 9.33 -19.44
C ALA A 201 -2.20 9.27 -20.92
N VAL A 202 -2.66 10.21 -21.75
CA VAL A 202 -2.49 10.16 -23.22
C VAL A 202 -1.02 10.07 -23.66
N PRO A 203 -0.08 10.87 -23.13
CA PRO A 203 1.33 10.80 -23.56
C PRO A 203 1.99 9.44 -23.31
N ALA A 204 1.58 8.73 -22.25
CA ALA A 204 2.10 7.40 -21.96
C ALA A 204 1.45 6.35 -22.88
N LEU A 205 0.13 6.40 -23.05
CA LEU A 205 -0.61 5.48 -23.92
C LEU A 205 -0.24 5.64 -25.42
N ASP A 206 0.18 6.83 -25.83
CA ASP A 206 0.65 7.13 -27.19
C ASP A 206 1.92 6.34 -27.58
N ARG A 207 2.67 5.82 -26.60
CA ARG A 207 3.87 5.00 -26.82
C ARG A 207 3.54 3.54 -27.18
N LEU A 208 2.29 3.12 -27.04
CA LEU A 208 1.87 1.75 -27.41
C LEU A 208 1.93 1.56 -28.93
N PRO A 209 2.20 0.33 -29.41
CA PRO A 209 2.04 0.00 -30.81
C PRO A 209 0.54 -0.05 -31.19
N GLU A 210 0.27 0.12 -32.47
CA GLU A 210 -1.06 -0.19 -33.01
C GLU A 210 -1.24 -1.72 -33.12
N PRO A 211 -2.44 -2.26 -32.85
CA PRO A 211 -3.72 -1.56 -32.62
C PRO A 211 -4.02 -1.13 -31.17
N GLN A 212 -3.17 -1.49 -30.20
CA GLN A 212 -3.44 -1.28 -28.77
C GLN A 212 -3.54 0.20 -28.40
N ARG A 213 -2.69 1.04 -29.00
CA ARG A 213 -2.70 2.50 -28.84
C ARG A 213 -4.07 3.11 -29.15
N SER A 214 -4.56 2.92 -30.38
CA SER A 214 -5.85 3.46 -30.80
C SER A 214 -6.99 2.95 -29.93
N CYS A 215 -6.94 1.68 -29.50
CA CYS A 215 -7.99 1.12 -28.64
C CYS A 215 -7.96 1.66 -27.20
N ALA A 216 -6.77 1.90 -26.63
CA ALA A 216 -6.62 2.50 -25.31
C ALA A 216 -7.05 3.98 -25.28
N LEU A 217 -6.69 4.74 -26.31
CA LEU A 217 -6.95 6.18 -26.39
C LEU A 217 -8.39 6.53 -26.78
N ARG A 218 -9.15 5.59 -27.33
CA ARG A 218 -10.50 5.85 -27.89
C ARG A 218 -11.46 6.46 -26.87
N GLY A 219 -11.51 5.95 -25.64
CA GLY A 219 -12.40 6.51 -24.60
C GLY A 219 -12.10 7.97 -24.29
N ILE A 220 -10.80 8.31 -24.20
CA ILE A 220 -10.33 9.66 -23.93
C ILE A 220 -10.59 10.57 -25.14
N ASN A 221 -10.35 10.09 -26.35
CA ASN A 221 -10.65 10.80 -27.59
C ASN A 221 -12.15 11.16 -27.68
N ASP A 222 -13.03 10.20 -27.40
CA ASP A 222 -14.48 10.40 -27.46
C ASP A 222 -14.98 11.35 -26.36
N GLU A 223 -14.33 11.37 -25.19
CA GLU A 223 -14.61 12.35 -24.13
C GLU A 223 -14.15 13.76 -24.52
N LEU A 224 -12.93 13.91 -25.04
CA LEU A 224 -12.40 15.20 -25.50
C LEU A 224 -13.21 15.76 -26.67
N ALA A 225 -13.62 14.91 -27.61
CA ALA A 225 -14.46 15.29 -28.74
C ALA A 225 -15.85 15.77 -28.28
N ARG A 226 -16.47 15.08 -27.31
CA ARG A 226 -17.75 15.49 -26.70
C ARG A 226 -17.64 16.80 -25.91
N ALA A 227 -16.54 17.00 -25.21
CA ALA A 227 -16.29 18.24 -24.46
C ALA A 227 -16.06 19.45 -25.40
N GLY A 228 -15.61 19.21 -26.64
CA GLY A 228 -15.40 20.25 -27.64
C GLY A 228 -14.38 21.30 -27.21
N GLN A 229 -14.54 22.54 -27.71
CA GLN A 229 -13.71 23.66 -27.27
C GLN A 229 -14.14 24.11 -25.88
N VAL A 230 -13.25 23.94 -24.90
CA VAL A 230 -13.45 24.45 -23.54
C VAL A 230 -12.98 25.90 -23.47
N PRO A 231 -13.68 26.78 -22.73
CA PRO A 231 -13.21 28.14 -22.47
C PRO A 231 -11.82 28.16 -21.82
N TRP A 232 -11.11 29.29 -21.92
CA TRP A 232 -9.74 29.44 -21.42
C TRP A 232 -9.60 29.08 -19.91
N TYR A 233 -10.63 29.35 -19.11
CA TYR A 233 -10.66 29.05 -17.67
C TYR A 233 -10.96 27.58 -17.35
N GLY A 234 -11.43 26.80 -18.32
CA GLY A 234 -11.66 25.36 -18.20
C GLY A 234 -10.56 24.52 -18.87
N MET A 235 -9.52 25.16 -19.41
CA MET A 235 -8.45 24.49 -20.13
C MET A 235 -7.39 23.98 -19.15
N SER A 236 -7.19 22.66 -19.09
CA SER A 236 -6.07 22.05 -18.40
C SER A 236 -4.88 21.84 -19.34
N LEU A 237 -3.66 21.92 -18.80
CA LEU A 237 -2.43 21.65 -19.57
C LEU A 237 -2.45 20.22 -20.15
N ASP A 238 -2.94 19.26 -19.37
CA ASP A 238 -3.04 17.86 -19.77
C ASP A 238 -4.05 17.67 -20.90
N GLY A 239 -5.21 18.35 -20.82
CA GLY A 239 -6.22 18.34 -21.88
C GLY A 239 -5.70 18.96 -23.18
N TYR A 240 -4.94 20.06 -23.10
CA TYR A 240 -4.29 20.66 -24.25
C TYR A 240 -3.27 19.72 -24.90
N ARG A 241 -2.39 19.11 -24.08
CA ARG A 241 -1.37 18.16 -24.56
C ARG A 241 -2.00 16.92 -25.18
N ALA A 242 -3.04 16.37 -24.56
CA ALA A 242 -3.78 15.22 -25.07
C ALA A 242 -4.41 15.48 -26.44
N ARG A 243 -5.08 16.63 -26.61
CA ARG A 243 -5.64 17.04 -27.91
C ARG A 243 -4.57 17.16 -28.98
N LYS A 244 -3.47 17.85 -28.67
CA LYS A 244 -2.34 17.98 -29.59
C LYS A 244 -1.83 16.63 -30.08
N ILE A 245 -1.63 15.66 -29.18
CA ILE A 245 -1.17 14.30 -29.53
C ILE A 245 -2.20 13.57 -30.42
N LEU A 246 -3.49 13.69 -30.11
CA LEU A 246 -4.56 13.05 -30.88
C LEU A 246 -4.78 13.70 -32.25
N ASP A 247 -4.55 15.01 -32.35
CA ASP A 247 -4.60 15.75 -33.62
C ASP A 247 -3.40 15.37 -34.51
N ASP A 248 -2.19 15.27 -33.92
CA ASP A 248 -0.97 14.86 -34.64
C ASP A 248 -1.01 13.38 -35.05
N ARG A 249 -1.59 12.51 -34.22
CA ARG A 249 -1.72 11.06 -34.45
C ARG A 249 -3.14 10.56 -34.10
N PRO A 250 -4.10 10.64 -35.03
CA PRO A 250 -5.48 10.28 -34.77
C PRO A 250 -5.67 8.79 -34.47
N VAL A 251 -6.76 8.47 -33.78
CA VAL A 251 -7.21 7.09 -33.53
C VAL A 251 -7.79 6.53 -34.82
N THR A 252 -7.10 5.57 -35.45
CA THR A 252 -7.47 5.05 -36.79
C THR A 252 -8.07 3.64 -36.76
N VAL A 253 -7.83 2.88 -35.70
CA VAL A 253 -8.25 1.47 -35.62
C VAL A 253 -9.76 1.34 -35.46
N PRO A 254 -10.48 0.51 -36.26
CA PRO A 254 -11.93 0.33 -36.15
C PRO A 254 -12.41 -0.24 -34.80
N TYR A 255 -13.62 0.14 -34.39
CA TYR A 255 -14.23 -0.31 -33.13
C TYR A 255 -14.26 -1.85 -32.98
N GLN A 256 -14.54 -2.57 -34.08
CA GLN A 256 -14.60 -4.03 -34.08
C GLN A 256 -13.25 -4.69 -33.75
N VAL A 257 -12.13 -4.06 -34.11
CA VAL A 257 -10.79 -4.55 -33.76
C VAL A 257 -10.57 -4.35 -32.27
N CYS A 258 -10.91 -3.18 -31.74
CA CYS A 258 -10.81 -2.89 -30.31
C CYS A 258 -11.72 -3.78 -29.45
N HIS A 259 -12.92 -4.09 -29.93
CA HIS A 259 -13.81 -5.03 -29.27
C HIS A 259 -13.22 -6.45 -29.20
N ARG A 260 -12.62 -6.95 -30.29
CA ARG A 260 -11.92 -8.25 -30.30
C ARG A 260 -10.72 -8.30 -29.36
N LEU A 261 -10.05 -7.16 -29.16
CA LEU A 261 -8.94 -7.02 -28.22
C LEU A 261 -9.40 -6.78 -26.77
N GLY A 262 -10.71 -6.84 -26.50
CA GLY A 262 -11.25 -6.74 -25.16
C GLY A 262 -11.36 -5.32 -24.61
N ALA A 263 -11.15 -4.27 -25.42
CA ALA A 263 -11.21 -2.88 -24.95
C ALA A 263 -12.60 -2.42 -24.44
N PHE A 264 -13.65 -3.20 -24.70
CA PHE A 264 -15.03 -2.91 -24.30
C PHE A 264 -15.70 -4.04 -23.51
N GLY A 265 -14.94 -5.07 -23.12
CA GLY A 265 -15.47 -6.17 -22.31
C GLY A 265 -15.72 -5.76 -20.86
N SER A 266 -16.62 -6.47 -20.17
CA SER A 266 -16.67 -6.44 -18.70
C SER A 266 -15.39 -7.06 -18.16
N ARG A 267 -14.71 -6.37 -17.24
CA ARG A 267 -13.49 -6.85 -16.58
C ARG A 267 -13.70 -8.29 -16.07
N SER A 268 -12.93 -9.24 -16.58
CA SER A 268 -12.80 -10.56 -15.97
C SER A 268 -11.80 -10.43 -14.82
N GLU A 269 -12.30 -10.19 -13.61
CA GLU A 269 -11.50 -10.26 -12.38
C GLU A 269 -11.10 -11.70 -12.03
#